data_AF-A0A7C9BE72-F1
#
_entry.id   AF-A0A7C9BE72-F1
#
_cell.length_a   1.000
_cell.length_b   1.000
_cell.length_c   1.000
_cell.angle_alpha   90.00
_cell.angle_beta   90.00
_cell.angle_gamma   90.00
#
_symmetry.space_group_name_H-M   'P 1'
#
loop_
_entity.id
_entity.type
_entity.pdbx_description
1 polymer ?
#
loop_
_entity_poly.entity_id
_entity_poly.type
_entity_poly.pdbx_seq_one_letter_code
_entity_poly.pdbx_strand_id
1 'polypeptide(L)' 'MATMVQLEGTNVIFNLDHVLTIQKGTVNATQKEGIVFNLLEKNEVIWEFVSGEARDEAFEALLTTTESRMF' A
#
# COMPACT_ATOMS: atom_id res chain seq x y z
N MET A 1 -4.26 4.77 18.27
CA MET A 1 -5.03 5.66 17.37
C MET A 1 -4.97 5.01 16.01
N ALA A 2 -6.10 4.71 15.37
CA ALA A 2 -6.11 4.05 14.06
C ALA A 2 -5.53 4.98 13.00
N THR A 3 -4.57 4.51 12.21
CA THR A 3 -4.12 5.30 11.06
C THR A 3 -4.83 4.89 9.80
N MET A 4 -5.72 5.76 9.34
CA MET A 4 -6.27 5.65 8.00
C MET A 4 -5.30 6.21 6.97
N VAL A 5 -5.00 5.40 5.95
CA VAL A 5 -4.27 5.81 4.76
C VAL A 5 -5.21 5.77 3.57
N GLN A 6 -5.24 6.86 2.83
CA GLN A 6 -5.87 6.93 1.53
C GLN A 6 -4.79 6.74 0.47
N LEU A 7 -5.01 5.81 -0.46
CA LEU A 7 -4.11 5.59 -1.58
C LEU A 7 -4.34 6.66 -2.65
N GLU A 8 -3.28 7.35 -3.04
CA GLU A 8 -3.34 8.43 -4.03
C GLU A 8 -3.84 7.91 -5.39
N GLY A 9 -4.76 8.63 -6.02
CA GLY A 9 -5.37 8.20 -7.28
C GLY A 9 -6.44 7.12 -7.13
N THR A 10 -6.79 6.70 -5.91
CA THR A 10 -7.93 5.80 -5.65
C THR A 10 -8.84 6.35 -4.56
N ASN A 11 -10.06 5.79 -4.47
CA ASN A 11 -10.99 6.06 -3.38
C ASN A 11 -10.87 5.03 -2.25
N VAL A 12 -9.76 4.29 -2.19
CA VAL A 12 -9.56 3.25 -1.18
C VAL A 12 -8.89 3.85 0.04
N ILE A 13 -9.56 3.70 1.18
CA ILE A 13 -9.07 4.10 2.50
C ILE A 13 -9.05 2.84 3.36
N PHE A 14 -7.92 2.56 3.99
CA PHE A 14 -7.80 1.44 4.93
C PHE A 14 -6.96 1.81 6.14
N ASN A 15 -7.11 1.02 7.21
CA ASN A 15 -6.33 1.18 8.43
C ASN A 15 -4.96 0.49 8.28
N LEU A 16 -3.87 1.25 8.37
CA LEU A 16 -2.50 0.72 8.38
C LEU A 16 -2.27 -0.27 9.53
N ASP A 17 -2.91 -0.05 10.68
CA ASP A 17 -2.77 -0.96 11.82
C ASP A 17 -3.39 -2.34 11.55
N HIS A 18 -4.25 -2.42 10.53
CA HIS A 18 -4.84 -3.68 10.08
C HIS A 18 -4.03 -4.32 8.96
N VAL A 19 -2.99 -3.66 8.45
CA VAL A 19 -2.13 -4.24 7.40
C VAL A 19 -1.15 -5.22 8.03
N LEU A 20 -1.24 -6.47 7.60
CA LEU A 20 -0.33 -7.55 7.98
C LEU A 20 0.98 -7.48 7.19
N THR A 21 0.88 -7.31 5.88
CA THR A 21 2.04 -7.29 4.98
C THR A 21 1.83 -6.30 3.86
N ILE A 22 2.90 -5.60 3.49
CA ILE A 22 2.97 -4.75 2.31
C ILE A 22 3.97 -5.39 1.35
N GLN A 23 3.55 -5.66 0.12
CA GLN A 23 4.39 -6.30 -0.89
C GLN A 23 4.35 -5.51 -2.19
N LYS A 24 5.51 -5.36 -2.84
CA LYS A 24 5.58 -4.87 -4.22
C LYS A 24 5.30 -6.04 -5.15
N GLY A 25 4.41 -5.86 -6.11
CA GLY A 25 4.04 -6.92 -7.04
C GLY A 25 3.54 -6.36 -8.36
N THR A 26 3.46 -7.24 -9.35
CA THR A 26 2.85 -6.90 -10.64
C THR A 26 1.40 -7.36 -10.60
N VAL A 27 0.47 -6.46 -10.86
CA VAL A 27 -0.96 -6.78 -10.90
C VAL A 27 -1.21 -7.58 -12.17
N ASN A 28 -1.30 -8.90 -12.05
CA ASN A 28 -1.34 -9.87 -13.16
C ASN A 28 -2.41 -9.56 -14.22
N ALA A 29 -3.51 -8.89 -13.84
CA ALA A 29 -4.60 -8.57 -14.76
C ALA A 29 -4.27 -7.38 -15.70
N THR A 30 -3.40 -6.48 -15.29
CA THR A 30 -3.11 -5.21 -15.99
C THR A 30 -1.64 -5.05 -16.37
N GLN A 31 -0.77 -5.99 -15.96
CA GLN A 31 0.69 -5.87 -16.03
C GLN A 31 1.23 -4.56 -15.44
N LYS A 32 0.43 -3.90 -14.60
CA LYS A 32 0.82 -2.68 -13.92
C LYS A 32 1.62 -3.01 -12.68
N GLU A 33 2.55 -2.12 -12.39
CA GLU A 33 3.27 -2.15 -11.14
C GLU A 33 2.31 -1.80 -10.00
N GLY A 34 2.36 -2.53 -8.90
CA GLY A 34 1.42 -2.34 -7.81
C GLY A 34 2.01 -2.62 -6.44
N ILE A 35 1.35 -2.07 -5.44
CA ILE A 35 1.60 -2.40 -4.03
C ILE A 35 0.38 -3.15 -3.51
N VAL A 36 0.63 -4.33 -2.96
CA VAL A 36 -0.37 -5.21 -2.38
C VAL A 36 -0.32 -5.08 -0.86
N PHE A 37 -1.46 -4.71 -0.27
CA PHE A 37 -1.67 -4.61 1.16
C PHE A 37 -2.58 -5.76 1.59
N ASN A 38 -2.05 -6.68 2.38
CA ASN A 38 -2.86 -7.72 3.01
C ASN A 38 -3.34 -7.22 4.36
N LEU A 39 -4.66 -7.18 4.54
CA LEU A 39 -5.29 -6.75 5.79
C LEU A 39 -5.70 -7.96 6.65
N LEU A 40 -5.74 -7.77 7.97
CA LEU A 40 -6.21 -8.74 8.97
C LEU A 40 -7.59 -9.32 8.65
N GLU A 41 -8.45 -8.50 8.04
CA GLU A 41 -9.83 -8.86 7.69
C GLU A 41 -9.93 -9.79 6.45
N LYS A 42 -8.80 -10.37 6.00
CA LYS A 42 -8.67 -11.11 4.72
C LYS A 42 -9.09 -10.29 3.50
N ASN A 43 -8.94 -8.96 3.58
CA ASN A 43 -9.06 -8.08 2.44
C ASN A 43 -7.68 -7.83 1.84
N GLU A 44 -7.56 -8.00 0.53
CA GLU A 44 -6.39 -7.59 -0.23
C GLU A 44 -6.72 -6.26 -0.90
N VAL A 45 -5.91 -5.23 -0.62
CA VAL A 45 -6.00 -3.94 -1.29
C VAL A 45 -4.82 -3.83 -2.23
N ILE A 46 -5.11 -3.57 -3.50
CA ILE A 46 -4.10 -3.40 -4.53
C ILE A 46 -4.08 -1.92 -4.94
N TRP A 47 -2.91 -1.31 -4.85
CA TRP A 47 -2.66 0.02 -5.36
C TRP A 47 -1.88 -0.07 -6.66
N GLU A 48 -2.54 0.27 -7.78
CA GLU A 48 -1.92 0.25 -9.11
C GLU A 48 -1.16 1.54 -9.42
N PHE A 49 0.00 1.39 -10.05
CA PHE A 49 0.84 2.47 -10.54
C PHE A 49 1.09 2.34 -12.04
N VAL A 50 1.27 3.49 -12.70
CA VAL A 50 1.56 3.56 -14.14
C VAL A 50 3.05 3.32 -14.43
N SER A 51 3.92 3.53 -13.45
CA SER A 51 5.38 3.32 -13.53
C SER A 51 5.91 2.64 -12.26
N GLY A 52 6.96 1.83 -12.41
CA GLY A 52 7.67 1.20 -11.30
C GLY A 52 8.39 2.20 -10.39
N GLU A 53 8.84 3.34 -10.93
CA GLU A 53 9.46 4.42 -10.12
C GLU A 53 8.45 5.02 -9.14
N ALA A 54 7.23 5.32 -9.60
CA ALA A 54 6.17 5.84 -8.75
C ALA A 54 5.75 4.83 -7.66
N ARG A 55 5.74 3.53 -7.99
CA ARG A 55 5.52 2.45 -7.01
C ARG A 55 6.62 2.44 -5.95
N ASP A 56 7.88 2.54 -6.36
CA ASP A 56 9.01 2.48 -5.44
C ASP A 56 9.07 3.70 -4.51
N GLU A 57 8.86 4.91 -5.02
CA GLU A 57 8.75 6.12 -4.20
C GLU A 57 7.58 6.03 -3.19
N ALA A 58 6.40 5.58 -3.63
CA ALA A 58 5.25 5.41 -2.74
C ALA A 58 5.50 4.33 -1.68
N PHE A 59 6.18 3.24 -2.04
CA PHE A 59 6.54 2.17 -1.11
C PHE A 59 7.55 2.65 -0.06
N GLU A 60 8.57 3.41 -0.45
CA GLU A 60 9.52 3.99 0.50
C GLU A 60 8.85 4.99 1.44
N ALA A 61 7.96 5.85 0.92
CA ALA A 61 7.18 6.78 1.75
C ALA A 61 6.29 6.04 2.77
N LEU A 62 5.68 4.92 2.38
CA LEU A 62 4.90 4.06 3.27
C LEU A 62 5.76 3.41 4.36
N LEU A 63 6.96 2.93 4.01
CA LEU A 63 7.90 2.37 4.99
C LEU A 63 8.31 3.43 6.01
N THR A 64 8.72 4.61 5.56
CA THR A 64 9.12 5.72 6.45
C THR A 64 7.98 6.15 7.38
N THR A 65 6.74 6.16 6.87
CA THR A 65 5.55 6.48 7.68
C THR A 65 5.26 5.42 8.73
N THR A 66 5.52 4.15 8.42
CA THR A 66 5.32 3.03 9.35
C THR A 66 6.40 3.01 10.43
N GLU A 67 7.66 3.29 10.06
CA GLU A 67 8.79 3.37 10.99
C GLU A 67 8.70 4.59 11.91
N SER A 68 8.26 5.75 11.40
CA SER A 68 8.09 6.96 12.21
C SER A 68 7.03 6.83 13.31
N ARG A 69 6.19 5.78 13.27
CA ARG A 69 5.20 5.48 14.33
C ARG A 69 5.70 4.56 15.44
N MET A 70 6.87 3.94 15.26
CA MET A 70 7.46 3.09 16.30
C MET A 70 8.29 3.87 17.33
N PHE A 71 8.28 5.22 17.27
CA PHE A 71 8.94 6.12 18.22
C PHE A 71 7.95 6.85 19.13
#